data_AF-A0A2P7QZC4-F1
#
_entry.id   AF-A0A2P7QZC4-F1
#
_cell.length_a   1.000
_cell.length_b   1.000
_cell.length_c   1.000
_cell.angle_alpha   90.00
_cell.angle_beta   90.00
_cell.angle_gamma   90.00
#
_symmetry.space_group_name_H-M   'P 1'
#
loop_
_entity.id
_entity.type
_entity.pdbx_description
1 polymer ?
#
loop_
_entity_poly.entity_id
_entity_poly.type
_entity_poly.pdbx_seq_one_letter_code
_entity_poly.pdbx_strand_id
1 'polypeptide(L)'
;MADTIEAAMLPNVSGFAYSIYKNGMVRKEGGAGFARSAPDGFRMHGPMQRNNLASTSKAFTAIAVLQLIEANKSKGVAVDTKIGAYLPKFYKAGPNIAGLKFSELLRHRSGLAVGDMNSQSLLNFSGVAKVVEAGVGPRPVGGGERARDYDNVNYALLRELLPALWAESGQAPPAIPSGEVNGIINPIDVGSVLLRALVTDRILKPVGISEPLQCKASASKTGTRYYPLAAGPNTVGVLGTDQSSFCGSGGMHLSTNDMAKVLSALFHSEKLLPAPARKTMIDRELSFDPFTTSRGVALMRAGSVGVGGGAGTKACMMHFPDGTDAALVQNSPDKPDRSPCTVLINAFEAAWK
;
A
#
# COMPACT_ATOMS: atom_id res chain seq x y z
N MET A 1 22.85 -9.57 -1.11
CA MET A 1 21.63 -8.78 -1.41
C MET A 1 21.95 -7.36 -1.88
N ALA A 2 22.50 -6.49 -1.04
CA ALA A 2 22.67 -5.06 -1.34
C ALA A 2 23.40 -4.76 -2.66
N ASP A 3 24.58 -5.36 -2.85
CA ASP A 3 25.38 -5.18 -4.08
C ASP A 3 24.62 -5.63 -5.33
N THR A 4 23.83 -6.70 -5.22
CA THR A 4 22.97 -7.19 -6.31
C THR A 4 21.85 -6.20 -6.64
N ILE A 5 21.25 -5.57 -5.63
CA ILE A 5 20.26 -4.50 -5.84
C ILE A 5 20.92 -3.32 -6.55
N GLU A 6 22.05 -2.84 -6.04
CA GLU A 6 22.74 -1.68 -6.61
C GLU A 6 23.17 -1.93 -8.06
N ALA A 7 23.76 -3.09 -8.36
CA ALA A 7 24.15 -3.47 -9.71
C ALA A 7 22.95 -3.56 -10.68
N ALA A 8 21.80 -4.04 -10.21
CA ALA A 8 20.58 -4.11 -11.02
C ALA A 8 19.96 -2.73 -11.30
N MET A 9 20.12 -1.76 -10.39
CA MET A 9 19.40 -0.49 -10.44
C MET A 9 20.24 0.67 -11.01
N LEU A 10 21.53 0.78 -10.64
CA LEU A 10 22.41 1.92 -10.92
C LEU A 10 22.53 2.38 -12.39
N PRO A 11 22.46 1.51 -13.42
CA PRO A 11 22.47 1.98 -14.81
C PRO A 11 21.08 2.13 -15.42
N ASN A 12 20.01 1.77 -14.70
CA ASN A 12 18.72 1.46 -15.31
C ASN A 12 17.56 2.34 -14.86
N VAL A 13 17.71 3.05 -13.73
CA VAL A 13 16.68 3.95 -13.20
C VAL A 13 17.29 5.29 -12.80
N SER A 14 16.48 6.34 -12.82
CA SER A 14 16.90 7.70 -12.44
C SER A 14 17.37 7.80 -10.98
N GLY A 15 16.67 7.10 -10.09
CA GLY A 15 17.00 7.02 -8.68
C GLY A 15 16.25 5.89 -8.00
N PHE A 16 16.86 5.33 -6.97
CA PHE A 16 16.27 4.28 -6.15
C PHE A 16 16.75 4.35 -4.71
N ALA A 17 16.02 3.68 -3.83
CA ALA A 17 16.43 3.42 -2.46
C ALA A 17 16.01 2.02 -2.03
N TYR A 18 16.72 1.47 -1.06
CA TYR A 18 16.38 0.20 -0.45
C TYR A 18 16.70 0.19 1.05
N SER A 19 15.97 -0.63 1.78
CA SER A 19 16.24 -0.95 3.19
C SER A 19 16.04 -2.45 3.41
N ILE A 20 17.00 -3.10 4.05
CA ILE A 20 17.04 -4.53 4.35
C ILE A 20 17.17 -4.73 5.85
N TYR A 21 16.23 -5.46 6.40
CA TYR A 21 16.18 -5.89 7.79
C TYR A 21 16.32 -7.40 7.86
N LYS A 22 16.80 -7.90 9.00
CA LYS A 22 16.90 -9.32 9.29
C LYS A 22 16.51 -9.54 10.74
N ASN A 23 15.46 -10.32 10.95
CA ASN A 23 14.95 -10.67 12.28
C ASN A 23 14.76 -9.43 13.17
N GLY A 24 14.06 -8.42 12.66
CA GLY A 24 13.79 -7.20 13.42
C GLY A 24 14.85 -6.09 13.30
N MET A 25 16.06 -6.38 12.81
CA MET A 25 17.21 -5.46 12.86
C MET A 25 17.63 -4.98 11.48
N VAL A 26 17.97 -3.69 11.35
CA VAL A 26 18.59 -3.12 10.14
C VAL A 26 19.89 -3.87 9.82
N ARG A 27 20.04 -4.32 8.57
CA ARG A 27 21.30 -4.91 8.08
C ARG A 27 21.99 -4.03 7.06
N LYS A 28 21.23 -3.45 6.13
CA LYS A 28 21.76 -2.55 5.13
C LYS A 28 20.68 -1.63 4.63
N GLU A 29 21.05 -0.39 4.37
CA GLU A 29 20.22 0.59 3.68
C GLU A 29 21.09 1.30 2.66
N GLY A 30 20.46 1.79 1.60
CA GLY A 30 21.18 2.43 0.52
C GLY A 30 20.26 3.00 -0.54
N GLY A 31 20.88 3.48 -1.61
CA GLY A 31 20.21 4.14 -2.71
C GLY A 31 21.21 4.93 -3.51
N ALA A 32 20.84 5.23 -4.76
CA ALA A 32 21.68 6.00 -5.65
C ALA A 32 20.82 6.69 -6.72
N GLY A 33 21.48 7.49 -7.55
CA GLY A 33 20.81 8.37 -8.49
C GLY A 33 20.11 9.52 -7.78
N PHE A 34 19.12 10.10 -8.45
CA PHE A 34 18.48 11.31 -7.99
C PHE A 34 17.00 11.12 -7.69
N ALA A 35 16.57 11.63 -6.54
CA ALA A 35 15.17 11.88 -6.24
C ALA A 35 14.69 13.16 -6.93
N ARG A 36 15.62 14.10 -7.18
CA ARG A 36 15.43 15.32 -7.95
C ARG A 36 16.69 15.59 -8.79
N SER A 37 16.53 15.75 -10.10
CA SER A 37 17.61 16.09 -11.04
C SER A 37 18.11 17.52 -10.83
N ALA A 38 19.13 17.95 -11.58
CA ALA A 38 19.71 19.29 -11.40
C ALA A 38 18.70 20.43 -11.64
N PRO A 39 17.90 20.43 -12.74
CA PRO A 39 16.88 21.46 -12.97
C PRO A 39 15.77 21.48 -11.91
N ASP A 40 15.52 20.35 -11.25
CA ASP A 40 14.52 20.28 -10.19
C ASP A 40 15.04 20.80 -8.85
N GLY A 41 16.34 21.06 -8.70
CA GLY A 41 16.98 21.30 -7.41
C GLY A 41 17.50 19.98 -6.84
N PHE A 42 18.72 19.66 -7.26
CA PHE A 42 19.35 18.35 -7.11
C PHE A 42 19.19 17.77 -5.71
N ARG A 43 18.80 16.50 -5.67
CA ARG A 43 18.72 15.72 -4.44
C ARG A 43 18.97 14.26 -4.75
N MET A 44 19.94 13.68 -4.05
CA MET A 44 20.20 12.24 -4.12
C MET A 44 18.99 11.45 -3.62
N HIS A 45 18.74 10.30 -4.26
CA HIS A 45 17.80 9.33 -3.72
C HIS A 45 18.46 8.58 -2.56
N GLY A 46 17.68 8.14 -1.57
CA GLY A 46 18.21 7.41 -0.42
C GLY A 46 17.12 6.84 0.50
N PRO A 47 17.49 6.05 1.52
CA PRO A 47 16.55 5.25 2.31
C PRO A 47 15.56 6.06 3.13
N MET A 48 15.86 7.34 3.41
CA MET A 48 14.97 8.29 4.10
C MET A 48 14.16 9.18 3.14
N GLN A 49 14.42 9.08 1.83
CA GLN A 49 13.69 9.86 0.84
C GLN A 49 12.29 9.29 0.65
N ARG A 50 11.25 10.06 0.99
CA ARG A 50 9.86 9.63 0.83
C ARG A 50 9.47 9.62 -0.64
N ASN A 51 8.82 8.54 -1.07
CA ASN A 51 8.38 8.31 -2.44
C ASN A 51 6.94 7.77 -2.42
N ASN A 52 6.19 7.93 -3.52
CA ASN A 52 4.87 7.30 -3.60
C ASN A 52 5.04 5.77 -3.66
N LEU A 53 4.30 5.08 -2.81
CA LEU A 53 4.37 3.64 -2.61
C LEU A 53 3.57 2.85 -3.66
N ALA A 54 2.82 3.55 -4.51
CA ALA A 54 1.84 3.00 -5.42
C ALA A 54 0.97 1.95 -4.70
N SER A 55 0.74 0.79 -5.30
CA SER A 55 -0.10 -0.27 -4.72
C SER A 55 0.49 -0.96 -3.50
N THR A 56 1.74 -0.69 -3.09
CA THR A 56 2.23 -1.16 -1.78
C THR A 56 1.52 -0.47 -0.61
N SER A 57 0.86 0.67 -0.85
CA SER A 57 -0.08 1.31 0.08
C SER A 57 -1.16 0.35 0.60
N LYS A 58 -1.58 -0.63 -0.21
CA LYS A 58 -2.61 -1.61 0.15
C LYS A 58 -2.22 -2.46 1.35
N ALA A 59 -0.93 -2.72 1.57
CA ALA A 59 -0.47 -3.46 2.73
C ALA A 59 -0.80 -2.70 4.03
N PHE A 60 -0.61 -1.37 4.04
CA PHE A 60 -0.92 -0.52 5.18
C PHE A 60 -2.43 -0.42 5.43
N THR A 61 -3.23 -0.30 4.37
CA THR A 61 -4.70 -0.35 4.49
C THR A 61 -5.17 -1.69 5.02
N ALA A 62 -4.59 -2.81 4.57
CA ALA A 62 -4.93 -4.13 5.08
C ALA A 62 -4.59 -4.28 6.57
N ILE A 63 -3.41 -3.82 7.01
CA ILE A 63 -3.04 -3.82 8.43
C ILE A 63 -4.06 -3.02 9.25
N ALA A 64 -4.45 -1.81 8.79
CA ALA A 64 -5.43 -0.98 9.49
C ALA A 64 -6.80 -1.67 9.60
N VAL A 65 -7.29 -2.30 8.51
CA VAL A 65 -8.54 -3.06 8.52
C VAL A 65 -8.45 -4.25 9.48
N LEU A 66 -7.35 -5.00 9.45
CA LEU A 66 -7.14 -6.18 10.31
C LEU A 66 -7.02 -5.80 11.79
N GLN A 67 -6.41 -4.66 12.11
CA GLN A 67 -6.37 -4.13 13.48
C GLN A 67 -7.79 -3.84 14.00
N LEU A 68 -8.64 -3.23 13.18
CA LEU A 68 -10.03 -2.96 13.57
C LEU A 68 -10.88 -4.24 13.63
N ILE A 69 -10.65 -5.23 12.75
CA ILE A 69 -11.30 -6.54 12.86
C ILE A 69 -10.92 -7.21 14.18
N GLU A 70 -9.62 -7.22 14.53
CA GLU A 70 -9.17 -7.80 15.80
C GLU A 70 -9.75 -7.06 17.01
N ALA A 71 -9.83 -5.72 16.96
CA ALA A 71 -10.46 -4.91 18.00
C ALA A 71 -11.96 -5.23 18.21
N ASN A 72 -12.62 -5.74 17.18
CA ASN A 72 -14.04 -6.11 17.20
C ASN A 72 -14.30 -7.62 17.35
N LYS A 73 -13.25 -8.41 17.58
CA LYS A 73 -13.35 -9.88 17.61
C LYS A 73 -14.29 -10.41 18.69
N SER A 74 -14.34 -9.76 19.85
CA SER A 74 -15.27 -10.10 20.95
C SER A 74 -16.74 -9.89 20.56
N LYS A 75 -17.00 -9.11 19.52
CA LYS A 75 -18.33 -8.87 18.95
C LYS A 75 -18.66 -9.80 17.76
N GLY A 76 -17.81 -10.79 17.50
CA GLY A 76 -17.98 -11.74 16.40
C GLY A 76 -17.56 -11.20 15.04
N VAL A 77 -16.82 -10.07 14.97
CA VAL A 77 -16.27 -9.58 13.72
C VAL A 77 -15.02 -10.37 13.35
N ALA A 78 -14.97 -10.84 12.10
CA ALA A 78 -13.88 -11.61 11.53
C ALA A 78 -13.66 -11.19 10.07
N VAL A 79 -12.58 -11.69 9.46
CA VAL A 79 -12.27 -11.41 8.04
C VAL A 79 -13.38 -11.89 7.10
N ASP A 80 -14.14 -12.92 7.48
CA ASP A 80 -15.26 -13.44 6.71
C ASP A 80 -16.62 -12.81 7.07
N THR A 81 -16.65 -11.79 7.93
CA THR A 81 -17.84 -10.99 8.20
C THR A 81 -18.26 -10.25 6.94
N LYS A 82 -19.59 -10.24 6.70
CA LYS A 82 -20.20 -9.52 5.59
C LYS A 82 -20.11 -8.01 5.78
N ILE A 83 -19.82 -7.28 4.72
CA ILE A 83 -19.60 -5.82 4.77
C ILE A 83 -20.91 -5.02 4.87
N GLY A 84 -22.07 -5.64 4.67
CA GLY A 84 -23.35 -4.94 4.56
C GLY A 84 -23.67 -4.00 5.73
N ALA A 85 -23.39 -4.41 6.96
CA ALA A 85 -23.60 -3.59 8.15
C ALA A 85 -22.62 -2.41 8.26
N TYR A 86 -21.52 -2.45 7.50
CA TYR A 86 -20.45 -1.46 7.51
C TYR A 86 -20.48 -0.53 6.29
N LEU A 87 -21.38 -0.79 5.32
CA LEU A 87 -21.56 0.10 4.18
C LEU A 87 -22.12 1.45 4.68
N PRO A 88 -21.56 2.59 4.24
CA PRO A 88 -22.13 3.88 4.53
C PRO A 88 -23.60 3.97 4.10
N LYS A 89 -24.48 4.39 5.01
CA LYS A 89 -25.94 4.40 4.79
C LYS A 89 -26.40 5.26 3.61
N PHE A 90 -25.60 6.24 3.21
CA PHE A 90 -25.90 7.10 2.06
C PHE A 90 -25.53 6.47 0.72
N TYR A 91 -24.82 5.33 0.68
CA TYR A 91 -24.64 4.59 -0.56
C TYR A 91 -25.89 3.77 -0.86
N LYS A 92 -26.33 3.82 -2.12
CA LYS A 92 -27.36 2.94 -2.64
C LYS A 92 -26.74 1.57 -2.91
N ALA A 93 -27.08 0.57 -2.10
CA ALA A 93 -26.56 -0.77 -2.25
C ALA A 93 -27.13 -1.46 -3.50
N GLY A 94 -26.25 -1.87 -4.41
CA GLY A 94 -26.56 -2.70 -5.56
C GLY A 94 -26.75 -4.18 -5.19
N PRO A 95 -27.05 -5.03 -6.19
CA PRO A 95 -27.20 -6.47 -5.99
C PRO A 95 -25.98 -7.09 -5.30
N ASN A 96 -26.23 -7.96 -4.33
CA ASN A 96 -25.22 -8.81 -3.64
C ASN A 96 -24.09 -8.08 -2.88
N ILE A 97 -23.96 -6.74 -2.94
CA ILE A 97 -22.85 -5.99 -2.32
C ILE A 97 -22.78 -6.18 -0.81
N ALA A 98 -23.93 -6.20 -0.15
CA ALA A 98 -24.02 -6.40 1.29
C ALA A 98 -23.52 -7.80 1.73
N GLY A 99 -23.47 -8.76 0.80
CA GLY A 99 -23.01 -10.13 1.03
C GLY A 99 -21.51 -10.36 0.81
N LEU A 100 -20.76 -9.34 0.34
CA LEU A 100 -19.30 -9.42 0.26
C LEU A 100 -18.69 -9.53 1.64
N LYS A 101 -17.57 -10.23 1.73
CA LYS A 101 -16.76 -10.32 2.96
C LYS A 101 -15.57 -9.38 2.90
N PHE A 102 -15.08 -8.92 4.06
CA PHE A 102 -13.82 -8.15 4.12
C PHE A 102 -12.67 -8.90 3.44
N SER A 103 -12.60 -10.21 3.64
CA SER A 103 -11.56 -11.07 3.11
C SER A 103 -11.58 -11.13 1.57
N GLU A 104 -12.75 -11.09 0.95
CA GLU A 104 -12.93 -11.05 -0.51
C GLU A 104 -12.41 -9.74 -1.12
N LEU A 105 -12.57 -8.61 -0.41
CA LEU A 105 -11.98 -7.33 -0.83
C LEU A 105 -10.45 -7.34 -0.69
N LEU A 106 -9.94 -7.79 0.48
CA LEU A 106 -8.51 -7.80 0.80
C LEU A 106 -7.69 -8.65 -0.18
N ARG A 107 -8.27 -9.74 -0.71
CA ARG A 107 -7.61 -10.67 -1.64
C ARG A 107 -8.04 -10.52 -3.11
N HIS A 108 -8.76 -9.44 -3.46
CA HIS A 108 -9.20 -9.17 -4.83
C HIS A 108 -10.09 -10.30 -5.42
N ARG A 109 -11.06 -10.80 -4.66
CA ARG A 109 -12.05 -11.83 -5.06
C ARG A 109 -13.49 -11.35 -4.88
N SER A 110 -13.70 -10.03 -4.95
CA SER A 110 -15.02 -9.44 -4.77
C SER A 110 -15.95 -9.75 -5.94
N GLY A 111 -15.46 -9.73 -7.18
CA GLY A 111 -16.28 -9.83 -8.39
C GLY A 111 -17.27 -8.67 -8.52
N LEU A 112 -16.83 -7.47 -8.13
CA LEU A 112 -17.57 -6.23 -8.31
C LEU A 112 -18.02 -6.11 -9.77
N ALA A 113 -19.27 -5.72 -10.00
CA ALA A 113 -19.90 -5.71 -11.32
C ALA A 113 -19.55 -4.45 -12.14
N VAL A 114 -18.36 -3.92 -11.90
CA VAL A 114 -17.77 -2.81 -12.64
C VAL A 114 -16.58 -3.38 -13.41
N GLY A 115 -16.31 -2.86 -14.60
CA GLY A 115 -15.09 -3.23 -15.34
C GLY A 115 -13.83 -2.82 -14.57
N ASP A 116 -12.68 -2.82 -15.23
CA ASP A 116 -11.41 -2.41 -14.62
C ASP A 116 -11.48 -0.96 -14.06
N MET A 117 -11.58 -0.83 -12.72
CA MET A 117 -11.62 0.45 -12.00
C MET A 117 -10.25 0.84 -11.42
N ASN A 118 -9.16 0.50 -12.11
CA ASN A 118 -7.81 0.83 -11.62
C ASN A 118 -7.39 2.30 -11.81
N SER A 119 -8.17 3.11 -12.55
CA SER A 119 -7.87 4.54 -12.75
C SER A 119 -8.05 5.38 -11.48
N GLN A 120 -7.09 6.25 -11.18
CA GLN A 120 -7.10 7.13 -10.01
C GLN A 120 -8.36 8.00 -9.91
N SER A 121 -8.90 8.46 -11.05
CA SER A 121 -10.12 9.29 -11.10
C SER A 121 -11.39 8.55 -10.64
N LEU A 122 -11.33 7.21 -10.55
CA LEU A 122 -12.45 6.33 -10.22
C LEU A 122 -12.41 5.82 -8.77
N LEU A 123 -11.38 6.19 -8.00
CA LEU A 123 -11.13 5.66 -6.65
C LEU A 123 -11.55 6.61 -5.52
N ASN A 124 -12.02 7.81 -5.89
CA ASN A 124 -12.65 8.74 -4.96
C ASN A 124 -14.04 8.22 -4.54
N PHE A 125 -14.64 8.88 -3.57
CA PHE A 125 -15.96 8.54 -3.05
C PHE A 125 -17.04 8.34 -4.12
N SER A 126 -17.16 9.26 -5.09
CA SER A 126 -18.19 9.16 -6.13
C SER A 126 -17.98 7.94 -7.03
N GLY A 127 -16.71 7.58 -7.30
CA GLY A 127 -16.36 6.35 -7.99
C GLY A 127 -16.75 5.12 -7.18
N VAL A 128 -16.42 5.09 -5.88
CA VAL A 128 -16.81 3.97 -4.99
C VAL A 128 -18.32 3.85 -4.85
N ALA A 129 -19.06 4.96 -4.79
CA ALA A 129 -20.53 4.96 -4.74
C ALA A 129 -21.14 4.24 -5.95
N LYS A 130 -20.62 4.51 -7.16
CA LYS A 130 -21.04 3.82 -8.40
C LYS A 130 -20.77 2.33 -8.35
N VAL A 131 -19.65 1.92 -7.77
CA VAL A 131 -19.30 0.51 -7.59
C VAL A 131 -20.25 -0.19 -6.61
N VAL A 132 -20.57 0.48 -5.50
CA VAL A 132 -21.53 -0.03 -4.52
C VAL A 132 -22.93 -0.16 -5.14
N GLU A 133 -23.34 0.80 -5.96
CA GLU A 133 -24.63 0.77 -6.66
C GLU A 133 -24.69 -0.28 -7.78
N ALA A 134 -23.61 -0.48 -8.52
CA ALA A 134 -23.50 -1.55 -9.52
C ALA A 134 -23.58 -2.94 -8.87
N GLY A 135 -23.05 -3.07 -7.65
CA GLY A 135 -23.09 -4.29 -6.87
C GLY A 135 -22.08 -5.32 -7.34
N VAL A 136 -22.44 -6.60 -7.21
CA VAL A 136 -21.52 -7.72 -7.37
C VAL A 136 -22.15 -8.79 -8.23
N GLY A 137 -21.34 -9.35 -9.14
CA GLY A 137 -21.72 -10.50 -9.93
C GLY A 137 -22.16 -11.69 -9.04
N PRO A 138 -22.98 -12.60 -9.60
CA PRO A 138 -23.40 -13.79 -8.87
C PRO A 138 -22.19 -14.60 -8.39
N ARG A 139 -22.39 -15.41 -7.35
CA ARG A 139 -21.37 -16.39 -6.96
C ARG A 139 -21.26 -17.47 -8.05
N PRO A 140 -20.11 -18.14 -8.17
CA PRO A 140 -19.99 -19.34 -9.00
C PRO A 140 -21.03 -20.38 -8.59
N VAL A 141 -21.46 -21.20 -9.55
CA VAL A 141 -22.31 -22.37 -9.28
C VAL A 141 -21.62 -23.24 -8.22
N GLY A 142 -22.37 -23.64 -7.19
CA GLY A 142 -21.82 -24.35 -6.02
C GLY A 142 -21.35 -23.46 -4.87
N GLY A 143 -21.44 -22.13 -4.99
CA GLY A 143 -21.26 -21.19 -3.87
C GLY A 143 -19.81 -20.90 -3.47
N GLY A 144 -18.84 -21.30 -4.30
CA GLY A 144 -17.41 -21.07 -4.07
C GLY A 144 -16.99 -19.60 -4.09
N GLU A 145 -15.68 -19.36 -3.87
CA GLU A 145 -15.10 -18.03 -4.04
C GLU A 145 -15.04 -17.63 -5.51
N ARG A 146 -15.17 -16.33 -5.78
CA ARG A 146 -14.98 -15.80 -7.13
C ARG A 146 -13.50 -15.88 -7.53
N ALA A 147 -13.26 -15.89 -8.84
CA ALA A 147 -11.92 -15.78 -9.38
C ALA A 147 -11.24 -14.52 -8.84
N ARG A 148 -9.93 -14.60 -8.68
CA ARG A 148 -9.12 -13.45 -8.28
C ARG A 148 -9.02 -12.51 -9.47
N ASP A 149 -9.37 -11.24 -9.26
CA ASP A 149 -9.27 -10.18 -10.24
C ASP A 149 -8.82 -8.87 -9.56
N TYR A 150 -7.63 -8.41 -9.92
CA TYR A 150 -7.00 -7.27 -9.26
C TYR A 150 -7.70 -5.97 -9.64
N ASP A 151 -8.32 -5.35 -8.65
CA ASP A 151 -8.93 -4.03 -8.80
C ASP A 151 -8.67 -3.15 -7.56
N ASN A 152 -8.10 -1.98 -7.80
CA ASN A 152 -7.85 -0.92 -6.82
C ASN A 152 -9.11 -0.54 -6.03
N VAL A 153 -10.30 -0.62 -6.64
CA VAL A 153 -11.54 -0.21 -5.99
C VAL A 153 -11.92 -1.11 -4.82
N ASN A 154 -11.40 -2.35 -4.75
CA ASN A 154 -11.54 -3.19 -3.56
C ASN A 154 -11.01 -2.48 -2.31
N TYR A 155 -9.84 -1.85 -2.42
CA TYR A 155 -9.19 -1.15 -1.32
C TYR A 155 -9.78 0.25 -1.11
N ALA A 156 -10.28 0.88 -2.16
CA ALA A 156 -11.06 2.11 -2.01
C ALA A 156 -12.37 1.85 -1.26
N LEU A 157 -13.05 0.72 -1.51
CA LEU A 157 -14.23 0.32 -0.74
C LEU A 157 -13.87 -0.03 0.70
N LEU A 158 -12.77 -0.77 0.96
CA LEU A 158 -12.30 -1.02 2.33
C LEU A 158 -12.12 0.27 3.12
N ARG A 159 -11.57 1.33 2.50
CA ARG A 159 -11.44 2.66 3.11
C ARG A 159 -12.80 3.25 3.52
N GLU A 160 -13.83 3.09 2.70
CA GLU A 160 -15.19 3.58 3.01
C GLU A 160 -15.88 2.78 4.13
N LEU A 161 -15.46 1.54 4.38
CA LEU A 161 -15.98 0.70 5.48
C LEU A 161 -15.32 1.02 6.84
N LEU A 162 -14.13 1.62 6.84
CA LEU A 162 -13.36 1.90 8.05
C LEU A 162 -14.12 2.72 9.11
N PRO A 163 -14.87 3.79 8.77
CA PRO A 163 -15.54 4.59 9.79
C PRO A 163 -16.55 3.77 10.61
N ALA A 164 -17.34 2.92 9.95
CA ALA A 164 -18.32 2.05 10.61
C ALA A 164 -17.63 0.94 11.42
N LEU A 165 -16.60 0.31 10.85
CA LEU A 165 -15.84 -0.75 11.54
C LEU A 165 -15.13 -0.20 12.78
N TRP A 166 -14.66 1.04 12.72
CA TRP A 166 -14.11 1.74 13.87
C TRP A 166 -15.17 2.07 14.90
N ALA A 167 -16.28 2.70 14.51
CA ALA A 167 -17.36 3.01 15.45
C ALA A 167 -17.79 1.76 16.24
N GLU A 168 -17.84 0.60 15.57
CA GLU A 168 -18.10 -0.68 16.22
C GLU A 168 -17.04 -1.04 17.27
N SER A 169 -15.76 -0.72 17.08
CA SER A 169 -14.71 -1.06 18.07
C SER A 169 -14.85 -0.33 19.41
N GLY A 170 -15.64 0.75 19.47
CA GLY A 170 -15.77 1.61 20.66
C GLY A 170 -14.48 2.36 21.03
N GLN A 171 -13.42 2.26 20.22
CA GLN A 171 -12.18 2.99 20.44
C GLN A 171 -12.36 4.47 20.12
N ALA A 172 -11.75 5.34 20.91
CA ALA A 172 -11.71 6.76 20.61
C ALA A 172 -11.06 7.01 19.23
N PRO A 173 -11.60 7.93 18.41
CA PRO A 173 -10.94 8.34 17.19
C PRO A 173 -9.63 9.07 17.53
N PRO A 174 -8.55 8.93 16.72
CA PRO A 174 -7.32 9.66 16.85
C PRO A 174 -7.62 11.12 16.55
N ALA A 175 -6.72 11.97 17.02
CA ALA A 175 -6.71 13.35 16.57
C ALA A 175 -6.58 13.38 15.03
N ILE A 176 -7.58 13.96 14.38
CA ILE A 176 -7.45 14.34 12.97
C ILE A 176 -6.57 15.59 12.95
N PRO A 177 -5.41 15.58 12.25
CA PRO A 177 -4.53 16.75 12.22
C PRO A 177 -5.27 17.98 11.68
N SER A 178 -5.10 19.14 12.33
CA SER A 178 -5.82 20.39 12.01
C SER A 178 -5.69 20.83 10.54
N GLY A 179 -4.57 20.52 9.89
CA GLY A 179 -4.36 20.77 8.46
C GLY A 179 -5.13 19.85 7.50
N GLU A 180 -5.71 18.76 7.99
CA GLU A 180 -6.64 17.90 7.22
C GLU A 180 -8.09 18.39 7.31
N VAL A 181 -8.40 19.22 8.32
CA VAL A 181 -9.75 19.73 8.62
C VAL A 181 -9.95 21.17 8.14
N ASN A 182 -8.87 21.88 7.76
CA ASN A 182 -8.90 23.27 7.27
C ASN A 182 -9.55 23.39 5.88
N GLY A 183 -10.87 23.16 5.81
CA GLY A 183 -11.75 23.43 4.65
C GLY A 183 -12.09 22.24 3.75
N ILE A 184 -11.60 21.01 4.05
CA ILE A 184 -11.63 19.85 3.14
C ILE A 184 -12.15 18.57 3.83
N ILE A 185 -13.10 18.67 4.76
CA ILE A 185 -14.00 17.53 4.96
C ILE A 185 -15.25 17.82 4.16
N ASN A 186 -15.16 17.58 2.84
CA ASN A 186 -16.36 17.13 2.17
C ASN A 186 -16.73 15.81 2.91
N PRO A 187 -17.96 15.62 3.43
CA PRO A 187 -18.35 14.38 4.10
C PRO A 187 -18.00 13.10 3.32
N ILE A 188 -17.82 13.28 2.01
CA ILE A 188 -17.34 12.39 0.96
C ILE A 188 -15.90 11.85 1.19
N ASP A 189 -14.95 12.59 1.79
CA ASP A 189 -13.54 12.14 1.92
C ASP A 189 -13.16 11.58 3.30
N VAL A 190 -14.15 11.42 4.20
CA VAL A 190 -13.95 10.99 5.60
C VAL A 190 -13.18 9.68 5.70
N GLY A 191 -13.45 8.70 4.83
CA GLY A 191 -12.73 7.43 4.83
C GLY A 191 -11.23 7.60 4.61
N SER A 192 -10.82 8.51 3.72
CA SER A 192 -9.41 8.78 3.42
C SER A 192 -8.70 9.51 4.56
N VAL A 193 -9.37 10.49 5.17
CA VAL A 193 -8.88 11.20 6.37
C VAL A 193 -8.67 10.22 7.53
N LEU A 194 -9.68 9.41 7.83
CA LEU A 194 -9.62 8.45 8.93
C LEU A 194 -8.58 7.35 8.69
N LEU A 195 -8.44 6.86 7.46
CA LEU A 195 -7.37 5.91 7.12
C LEU A 195 -6.00 6.52 7.40
N ARG A 196 -5.74 7.77 6.98
CA ARG A 196 -4.43 8.41 7.23
C ARG A 196 -4.15 8.59 8.71
N ALA A 197 -5.15 8.97 9.48
CA ALA A 197 -5.04 9.10 10.92
C ALA A 197 -4.78 7.73 11.59
N LEU A 198 -5.50 6.67 11.19
CA LEU A 198 -5.29 5.29 11.66
C LEU A 198 -3.89 4.80 11.35
N VAL A 199 -3.45 4.90 10.10
CA VAL A 199 -2.11 4.43 9.69
C VAL A 199 -1.04 5.20 10.47
N THR A 200 -1.19 6.53 10.60
CA THR A 200 -0.24 7.33 11.37
C THR A 200 -0.18 6.86 12.83
N ASP A 201 -1.32 6.74 13.49
CA ASP A 201 -1.36 6.54 14.94
C ASP A 201 -1.14 5.08 15.37
N ARG A 202 -1.67 4.12 14.61
CA ARG A 202 -1.71 2.70 14.96
C ARG A 202 -0.67 1.85 14.21
N ILE A 203 -0.02 2.40 13.18
CA ILE A 203 0.98 1.67 12.39
C ILE A 203 2.33 2.39 12.42
N LEU A 204 2.39 3.68 12.06
CA LEU A 204 3.65 4.41 11.94
C LEU A 204 4.26 4.76 13.31
N LYS A 205 3.51 5.41 14.20
CA LYS A 205 4.02 5.79 15.54
C LYS A 205 4.52 4.58 16.37
N PRO A 206 3.81 3.44 16.46
CA PRO A 206 4.25 2.29 17.27
C PRO A 206 5.59 1.68 16.82
N VAL A 207 6.00 1.94 15.57
CA VAL A 207 7.28 1.47 15.01
C VAL A 207 8.33 2.59 14.93
N GLY A 208 8.08 3.73 15.58
CA GLY A 208 9.03 4.84 15.68
C GLY A 208 9.06 5.77 14.48
N ILE A 209 7.98 5.85 13.70
CA ILE A 209 7.83 6.79 12.59
C ILE A 209 6.90 7.92 13.04
N SER A 210 7.46 9.09 13.29
CA SER A 210 6.73 10.24 13.87
C SER A 210 6.03 11.13 12.83
N GLU A 211 6.49 11.09 11.57
CA GLU A 211 5.89 11.89 10.51
C GLU A 211 4.50 11.38 10.12
N PRO A 212 3.47 12.25 10.06
CA PRO A 212 2.13 11.86 9.63
C PRO A 212 2.11 11.33 8.20
N LEU A 213 1.25 10.34 7.95
CA LEU A 213 1.06 9.80 6.61
C LEU A 213 0.53 10.90 5.67
N GLN A 214 1.22 11.09 4.56
CA GLN A 214 0.76 11.93 3.45
C GLN A 214 0.39 11.06 2.26
N CYS A 215 -0.67 11.45 1.54
CA CYS A 215 -1.05 10.81 0.27
C CYS A 215 -0.92 11.75 -0.93
N LYS A 216 0.04 12.66 -0.81
CA LYS A 216 0.48 13.60 -1.84
C LYS A 216 1.98 13.81 -1.68
N ALA A 217 2.63 14.20 -2.77
CA ALA A 217 4.03 14.56 -2.70
C ALA A 217 4.21 15.78 -1.77
N SER A 218 5.35 15.83 -1.06
CA SER A 218 5.69 16.99 -0.25
C SER A 218 5.68 18.25 -1.12
N ALA A 219 4.90 19.27 -0.71
CA ALA A 219 4.85 20.57 -1.36
C ALA A 219 6.18 21.36 -1.21
N SER A 220 7.09 20.87 -0.36
CA SER A 220 8.43 21.43 -0.22
C SER A 220 9.31 21.10 -1.44
N LYS A 221 10.42 21.82 -1.59
CA LYS A 221 11.49 21.52 -2.57
C LYS A 221 12.20 20.17 -2.31
N THR A 222 11.69 19.30 -1.44
CA THR A 222 12.32 18.02 -1.10
C THR A 222 11.55 16.79 -1.59
N GLY A 223 10.32 16.97 -2.12
CA GLY A 223 9.53 15.85 -2.65
C GLY A 223 10.19 15.17 -3.86
N THR A 224 10.13 13.85 -3.89
CA THR A 224 10.63 13.06 -5.03
C THR A 224 9.86 13.40 -6.31
N ARG A 225 10.60 13.54 -7.40
CA ARG A 225 10.09 13.73 -8.76
C ARG A 225 10.18 12.41 -9.52
N TYR A 226 9.29 12.24 -10.49
CA TYR A 226 9.28 11.09 -11.37
C TYR A 226 9.83 11.43 -12.74
N TYR A 227 10.55 10.49 -13.31
CA TYR A 227 11.30 10.67 -14.54
C TYR A 227 10.94 9.59 -15.55
N PRO A 228 11.02 9.88 -16.85
CA PRO A 228 10.91 8.86 -17.88
C PRO A 228 12.07 7.85 -17.79
N LEU A 229 11.90 6.71 -18.47
CA LEU A 229 12.97 5.72 -18.61
C LEU A 229 14.24 6.39 -19.18
N ALA A 230 15.40 6.03 -18.63
CA ALA A 230 16.71 6.54 -19.05
C ALA A 230 16.88 8.08 -18.97
N ALA A 231 16.19 8.73 -18.02
CA ALA A 231 16.36 10.16 -17.81
C ALA A 231 17.79 10.52 -17.38
N GLY A 232 18.35 11.55 -18.03
CA GLY A 232 19.66 12.11 -17.71
C GLY A 232 19.60 13.14 -16.57
N PRO A 233 20.76 13.64 -16.12
CA PRO A 233 20.84 14.57 -14.98
C PRO A 233 20.18 15.94 -15.23
N ASN A 234 19.88 16.27 -16.49
CA ASN A 234 19.22 17.52 -16.91
C ASN A 234 17.76 17.33 -17.33
N THR A 235 17.19 16.13 -17.15
CA THR A 235 15.77 15.89 -17.41
C THR A 235 14.92 16.55 -16.32
N VAL A 236 13.90 17.31 -16.69
CA VAL A 236 12.91 17.87 -15.74
C VAL A 236 11.90 16.79 -15.37
N GLY A 237 11.74 16.57 -14.07
CA GLY A 237 10.83 15.55 -13.54
C GLY A 237 9.43 16.09 -13.27
N VAL A 238 8.45 15.19 -13.26
CA VAL A 238 7.06 15.52 -12.92
C VAL A 238 6.79 15.20 -11.46
N LEU A 239 5.93 16.01 -10.82
CA LEU A 239 5.44 15.70 -9.49
C LEU A 239 4.29 14.70 -9.58
N GLY A 240 4.15 13.85 -8.56
CA GLY A 240 2.95 13.02 -8.43
C GLY A 240 1.69 13.84 -8.21
N THR A 241 0.57 13.33 -8.72
CA THR A 241 -0.77 13.85 -8.45
C THR A 241 -1.10 13.76 -6.96
N ASP A 242 -1.86 14.73 -6.44
CA ASP A 242 -2.43 14.64 -5.10
C ASP A 242 -3.47 13.50 -5.05
N GLN A 243 -3.24 12.52 -4.19
CA GLN A 243 -4.10 11.34 -4.03
C GLN A 243 -4.84 11.35 -2.69
N SER A 244 -4.90 12.51 -2.02
CA SER A 244 -5.49 12.64 -0.67
C SER A 244 -6.98 12.28 -0.63
N SER A 245 -7.74 12.48 -1.71
CA SER A 245 -9.16 12.11 -1.77
C SER A 245 -9.42 10.62 -2.03
N PHE A 246 -8.39 9.84 -2.38
CA PHE A 246 -8.54 8.41 -2.63
C PHE A 246 -7.46 7.54 -1.98
N CYS A 247 -6.78 8.05 -0.94
CA CYS A 247 -5.72 7.32 -0.27
C CYS A 247 -6.18 5.94 0.22
N GLY A 248 -5.34 4.92 0.07
CA GLY A 248 -5.58 3.57 0.61
C GLY A 248 -5.50 2.46 -0.43
N SER A 249 -6.10 2.65 -1.59
CA SER A 249 -5.81 1.81 -2.76
C SER A 249 -4.41 2.12 -3.32
N GLY A 250 -3.93 3.34 -3.13
CA GLY A 250 -2.60 3.83 -3.49
C GLY A 250 -2.30 5.13 -2.77
N GLY A 251 -1.26 5.81 -3.23
CA GLY A 251 -1.03 7.22 -2.92
C GLY A 251 -0.24 7.53 -1.68
N MET A 252 0.01 6.57 -0.80
CA MET A 252 0.83 6.81 0.40
C MET A 252 2.25 7.20 0.00
N HIS A 253 2.84 8.17 0.71
CA HIS A 253 4.23 8.56 0.56
C HIS A 253 5.02 8.19 1.82
N LEU A 254 5.92 7.21 1.71
CA LEU A 254 6.84 6.77 2.78
C LEU A 254 8.26 6.56 2.19
N SER A 255 9.26 6.49 3.06
CA SER A 255 10.62 6.09 2.69
C SER A 255 10.78 4.56 2.71
N THR A 256 11.85 4.00 2.13
CA THR A 256 12.10 2.55 2.25
C THR A 256 12.42 2.13 3.67
N ASN A 257 13.05 3.02 4.44
CA ASN A 257 13.26 2.81 5.86
C ASN A 257 11.93 2.63 6.59
N ASP A 258 10.96 3.50 6.34
CA ASP A 258 9.61 3.40 6.92
C ASP A 258 8.91 2.10 6.52
N MET A 259 8.94 1.76 5.22
CA MET A 259 8.33 0.52 4.70
C MET A 259 8.93 -0.72 5.36
N ALA A 260 10.26 -0.81 5.45
CA ALA A 260 10.94 -1.95 6.03
C ALA A 260 10.74 -2.03 7.56
N LYS A 261 10.66 -0.89 8.26
CA LYS A 261 10.28 -0.85 9.70
C LYS A 261 8.89 -1.43 9.94
N VAL A 262 7.91 -1.02 9.14
CA VAL A 262 6.54 -1.55 9.26
C VAL A 262 6.51 -3.05 8.96
N LEU A 263 7.20 -3.48 7.90
CA LEU A 263 7.27 -4.89 7.52
C LEU A 263 7.92 -5.74 8.61
N SER A 264 9.05 -5.29 9.12
CA SER A 264 9.79 -5.93 10.22
C SER A 264 8.94 -6.02 11.49
N ALA A 265 8.25 -4.93 11.88
CA ALA A 265 7.36 -4.95 13.03
C ALA A 265 6.16 -5.88 12.84
N LEU A 266 5.61 -5.96 11.62
CA LEU A 266 4.52 -6.86 11.29
C LEU A 266 4.93 -8.32 11.49
N PHE A 267 6.06 -8.75 10.92
CA PHE A 267 6.45 -10.15 10.89
C PHE A 267 7.25 -10.63 12.12
N HIS A 268 7.94 -9.73 12.83
CA HIS A 268 8.84 -10.09 13.94
C HIS A 268 8.37 -9.58 15.31
N SER A 269 7.16 -9.03 15.43
CA SER A 269 6.61 -8.59 16.72
C SER A 269 5.09 -8.70 16.77
N GLU A 270 4.49 -8.33 17.90
CA GLU A 270 3.02 -8.18 18.03
C GLU A 270 2.57 -6.71 18.07
N LYS A 271 3.46 -5.77 17.73
CA LYS A 271 3.16 -4.32 17.79
C LYS A 271 2.03 -3.92 16.83
N LEU A 272 1.93 -4.59 15.68
CA LEU A 272 0.94 -4.24 14.64
C LEU A 272 -0.24 -5.20 14.61
N LEU A 273 0.01 -6.50 14.70
CA LEU A 273 -1.03 -7.54 14.78
C LEU A 273 -0.57 -8.62 15.77
N PRO A 274 -1.48 -9.15 16.62
CA PRO A 274 -1.21 -10.35 17.39
C PRO A 274 -0.90 -11.55 16.48
N ALA A 275 -0.14 -12.52 16.97
CA ALA A 275 0.28 -13.69 16.19
C ALA A 275 -0.89 -14.44 15.50
N PRO A 276 -2.07 -14.67 16.14
CA PRO A 276 -3.19 -15.31 15.46
C PRO A 276 -3.78 -14.50 14.30
N ALA A 277 -3.86 -13.17 14.45
CA ALA A 277 -4.34 -12.28 13.40
C ALA A 277 -3.36 -12.22 12.23
N ARG A 278 -2.05 -12.15 12.53
CA ARG A 278 -0.99 -12.24 11.51
C ARG A 278 -1.01 -13.58 10.79
N LYS A 279 -1.19 -14.70 11.51
CA LYS A 279 -1.33 -16.02 10.87
C LYS A 279 -2.50 -16.04 9.90
N THR A 280 -3.64 -15.48 10.30
CA THR A 280 -4.82 -15.33 9.42
C THR A 280 -4.49 -14.48 8.19
N MET A 281 -3.75 -13.38 8.35
CA MET A 281 -3.32 -12.53 7.24
C MET A 281 -2.51 -13.32 6.20
N ILE A 282 -1.57 -14.15 6.66
CA ILE A 282 -0.69 -14.96 5.81
C ILE A 282 -1.48 -16.09 5.16
N ASP A 283 -2.15 -16.93 5.94
CA ASP A 283 -2.86 -18.13 5.46
C ASP A 283 -3.98 -17.80 4.46
N ARG A 284 -4.58 -16.61 4.58
CA ARG A 284 -5.72 -16.18 3.76
C ARG A 284 -5.32 -15.16 2.68
N GLU A 285 -4.02 -14.94 2.47
CA GLU A 285 -3.44 -14.02 1.48
C GLU A 285 -4.06 -12.61 1.56
N LEU A 286 -4.22 -12.10 2.79
CA LEU A 286 -4.86 -10.81 3.06
C LEU A 286 -3.85 -9.68 2.87
N SER A 287 -3.59 -9.38 1.61
CA SER A 287 -2.75 -8.29 1.10
C SER A 287 -1.29 -8.58 0.79
N PHE A 288 -0.79 -9.80 0.98
CA PHE A 288 0.52 -10.17 0.46
C PHE A 288 0.36 -11.33 -0.51
N ASP A 289 1.07 -11.24 -1.62
CA ASP A 289 1.11 -12.26 -2.66
C ASP A 289 2.23 -13.24 -2.32
N PRO A 290 1.95 -14.55 -2.25
CA PRO A 290 2.99 -15.54 -2.04
C PRO A 290 3.88 -15.63 -3.29
N PHE A 291 5.19 -15.77 -3.07
CA PHE A 291 6.16 -16.00 -4.12
C PHE A 291 7.12 -17.11 -3.69
N THR A 292 7.32 -18.13 -4.53
CA THR A 292 8.21 -19.25 -4.20
C THR A 292 9.66 -18.89 -4.50
N THR A 293 10.53 -19.00 -3.49
CA THR A 293 11.99 -18.84 -3.58
C THR A 293 12.67 -20.20 -3.39
N SER A 294 13.98 -20.29 -3.61
CA SER A 294 14.76 -21.51 -3.33
C SER A 294 14.79 -21.89 -1.84
N ARG A 295 14.35 -20.99 -0.94
CA ARG A 295 14.39 -21.14 0.52
C ARG A 295 13.01 -21.21 1.17
N GLY A 296 11.93 -21.20 0.38
CA GLY A 296 10.55 -21.21 0.86
C GLY A 296 9.71 -20.08 0.27
N VAL A 297 8.54 -19.83 0.85
CA VAL A 297 7.60 -18.82 0.36
C VAL A 297 7.94 -17.45 0.94
N ALA A 298 8.20 -16.48 0.07
CA ALA A 298 8.24 -15.06 0.40
C ALA A 298 6.83 -14.46 0.27
N LEU A 299 6.56 -13.40 1.03
CA LEU A 299 5.32 -12.64 1.00
C LEU A 299 5.62 -11.26 0.45
N MET A 300 5.10 -10.95 -0.74
CA MET A 300 5.42 -9.73 -1.45
C MET A 300 4.21 -8.84 -1.68
N ARG A 301 4.46 -7.53 -1.79
CA ARG A 301 3.52 -6.61 -2.39
C ARG A 301 4.26 -5.69 -3.35
N ALA A 302 3.78 -5.66 -4.59
CA ALA A 302 4.28 -4.78 -5.63
C ALA A 302 3.41 -3.52 -5.77
N GLY A 303 4.01 -2.45 -6.28
CA GLY A 303 3.34 -1.22 -6.65
C GLY A 303 3.96 -0.60 -7.90
N SER A 304 3.10 -0.08 -8.77
CA SER A 304 3.51 0.72 -9.92
C SER A 304 2.47 1.81 -10.14
N VAL A 305 2.93 3.02 -10.44
CA VAL A 305 2.06 4.11 -10.88
C VAL A 305 2.77 4.88 -11.98
N GLY A 306 2.08 5.00 -13.12
CA GLY A 306 2.48 5.90 -14.20
C GLY A 306 1.92 7.29 -13.95
N VAL A 307 2.66 8.29 -14.39
CA VAL A 307 2.24 9.69 -14.48
C VAL A 307 2.50 10.17 -15.92
N GLY A 308 2.03 11.37 -16.26
CA GLY A 308 2.18 11.93 -17.61
C GLY A 308 3.63 11.93 -18.10
N GLY A 309 3.83 11.85 -19.42
CA GLY A 309 5.14 11.92 -20.05
C GLY A 309 6.00 10.65 -19.93
N GLY A 310 5.38 9.49 -19.65
CA GLY A 310 6.09 8.23 -19.51
C GLY A 310 6.91 8.12 -18.22
N ALA A 311 6.71 9.04 -17.27
CA ALA A 311 7.33 9.00 -15.96
C ALA A 311 6.49 8.16 -14.99
N GLY A 312 7.07 7.73 -13.88
CA GLY A 312 6.36 6.95 -12.88
C GLY A 312 7.24 6.50 -11.74
N THR A 313 6.65 5.69 -10.86
CA THR A 313 7.39 5.02 -9.79
C THR A 313 6.95 3.57 -9.65
N LYS A 314 7.89 2.73 -9.24
CA LYS A 314 7.64 1.36 -8.82
C LYS A 314 8.17 1.15 -7.40
N ALA A 315 7.50 0.27 -6.67
CA ALA A 315 7.83 -0.08 -5.30
C ALA A 315 7.63 -1.57 -5.07
N CYS A 316 8.41 -2.14 -4.17
CA CYS A 316 8.18 -3.46 -3.62
C CYS A 316 8.50 -3.47 -2.13
N MET A 317 7.75 -4.28 -1.40
CA MET A 317 8.11 -4.72 -0.05
C MET A 317 7.92 -6.24 0.06
N MET A 318 8.85 -6.91 0.74
CA MET A 318 8.90 -8.38 0.76
C MET A 318 9.43 -8.91 2.09
N HIS A 319 8.70 -9.87 2.66
CA HIS A 319 9.16 -10.70 3.78
C HIS A 319 9.60 -12.05 3.23
N PHE A 320 10.85 -12.45 3.51
CA PHE A 320 11.46 -13.68 3.03
C PHE A 320 11.40 -14.79 4.09
N PRO A 321 11.42 -16.07 3.68
CA PRO A 321 11.26 -17.21 4.59
C PRO A 321 12.37 -17.35 5.64
N ASP A 322 13.51 -16.69 5.45
CA ASP A 322 14.61 -16.70 6.41
C ASP A 322 14.50 -15.59 7.47
N GLY A 323 13.43 -14.79 7.45
CA GLY A 323 13.24 -13.63 8.33
C GLY A 323 13.93 -12.35 7.83
N THR A 324 14.25 -12.27 6.55
CA THR A 324 14.66 -11.01 5.92
C THR A 324 13.44 -10.20 5.50
N ASP A 325 13.43 -8.90 5.81
CA ASP A 325 12.42 -7.96 5.31
C ASP A 325 13.13 -6.94 4.43
N ALA A 326 12.60 -6.66 3.24
CA ALA A 326 13.19 -5.69 2.34
C ALA A 326 12.14 -4.79 1.70
N ALA A 327 12.51 -3.53 1.49
CA ALA A 327 11.76 -2.57 0.68
C ALA A 327 12.69 -1.96 -0.37
N LEU A 328 12.16 -1.73 -1.57
CA LEU A 328 12.86 -1.09 -2.69
C LEU A 328 11.88 -0.20 -3.44
N VAL A 329 12.27 1.04 -3.71
CA VAL A 329 11.52 2.00 -4.52
C VAL A 329 12.40 2.61 -5.59
N GLN A 330 11.80 2.98 -6.72
CA GLN A 330 12.44 3.72 -7.80
C GLN A 330 11.53 4.82 -8.33
N ASN A 331 12.08 5.92 -8.82
CA ASN A 331 11.32 7.08 -9.31
C ASN A 331 11.34 7.25 -10.84
N SER A 332 11.47 6.13 -11.56
CA SER A 332 11.30 6.06 -13.01
C SER A 332 10.82 4.66 -13.41
N PRO A 333 10.24 4.46 -14.60
CA PRO A 333 10.01 3.12 -15.13
C PRO A 333 11.32 2.38 -15.39
N ASP A 334 11.22 1.07 -15.55
CA ASP A 334 12.31 0.16 -15.93
C ASP A 334 11.84 -0.79 -17.05
N LYS A 335 12.74 -1.68 -17.47
CA LYS A 335 12.35 -2.85 -18.28
C LYS A 335 11.62 -3.89 -17.41
N PRO A 336 10.66 -4.66 -17.96
CA PRO A 336 9.81 -5.57 -17.18
C PRO A 336 10.56 -6.58 -16.28
N ASP A 337 11.73 -7.04 -16.70
CA ASP A 337 12.60 -7.98 -15.99
C ASP A 337 13.28 -7.39 -14.74
N ARG A 338 13.14 -6.08 -14.51
CA ARG A 338 13.85 -5.33 -13.46
C ARG A 338 12.92 -4.66 -12.46
N SER A 339 11.67 -5.13 -12.38
CA SER A 339 10.74 -4.64 -11.37
C SER A 339 11.36 -4.74 -9.96
N PRO A 340 11.07 -3.81 -9.03
CA PRO A 340 11.60 -3.86 -7.68
C PRO A 340 11.43 -5.21 -6.97
N CYS A 341 10.31 -5.91 -7.17
CA CYS A 341 10.13 -7.23 -6.56
C CYS A 341 11.06 -8.29 -7.18
N THR A 342 11.20 -8.30 -8.51
CA THR A 342 12.14 -9.19 -9.21
C THR A 342 13.58 -8.95 -8.74
N VAL A 343 13.97 -7.69 -8.57
CA VAL A 343 15.31 -7.32 -8.07
C VAL A 343 15.51 -7.81 -6.64
N LEU A 344 14.52 -7.63 -5.74
CA LEU A 344 14.62 -8.13 -4.37
C LEU A 344 14.71 -9.66 -4.31
N ILE A 345 13.93 -10.38 -5.12
CA ILE A 345 13.99 -11.84 -5.23
C ILE A 345 15.39 -12.28 -5.70
N ASN A 346 15.87 -11.73 -6.81
CA ASN A 346 17.20 -12.09 -7.34
C ASN A 346 18.32 -11.77 -6.35
N ALA A 347 18.22 -10.65 -5.64
CA ALA A 347 19.17 -10.26 -4.62
C ALA A 347 19.17 -11.22 -3.43
N PHE A 348 18.00 -11.70 -3.02
CA PHE A 348 17.85 -12.73 -1.98
C PHE A 348 18.47 -14.06 -2.42
N GLU A 349 18.12 -14.54 -3.60
CA GLU A 349 18.66 -15.78 -4.18
C GLU A 349 20.19 -15.74 -4.32
N ALA A 350 20.73 -14.60 -4.74
CA ALA A 350 22.17 -14.41 -4.88
C ALA A 350 22.93 -14.34 -3.54
N ALA A 351 22.25 -14.02 -2.43
CA ALA A 351 22.90 -13.94 -1.11
C ALA A 351 23.25 -15.32 -0.51
N TRP A 352 22.80 -16.40 -1.15
CA TRP A 352 23.03 -17.79 -0.74
C TRP A 352 23.98 -18.54 -1.66
N LYS A 353 24.52 -17.87 -2.67
CA LYS A 353 25.57 -18.40 -3.57
C LYS A 353 26.92 -17.93 -3.10
#